data_AF-A0A3M1ZTT3-F1
#
_entry.id   AF-A0A3M1ZTT3-F1
#
_cell.length_a   1.000
_cell.length_b   1.000
_cell.length_c   1.000
_cell.angle_alpha   90.00
_cell.angle_beta   90.00
_cell.angle_gamma   90.00
#
_symmetry.space_group_name_H-M   'P 1'
#
loop_
_entity.id
_entity.type
_entity.pdbx_description
1 polymer ?
#
loop_
_entity_poly.entity_id
_entity_poly.type
_entity_poly.pdbx_seq_one_letter_code
_entity_poly.pdbx_strand_id
1 'polypeptide(L)' 'MMLRLITMALLALGLTGCLKVPLHQGNVLSPAIVDSISIGDTRFEVESKLGDPILEDTLHPHRALYVEDYEDESSGER' A
#
# COMPACT_ATOMS: atom_id res chain seq x y z
N MET A 1 33.85 -17.00 32.64
CA MET A 1 32.99 -17.73 31.69
C MET A 1 31.60 -17.10 31.59
N MET A 2 30.89 -16.89 32.73
CA MET A 2 29.57 -16.24 32.78
C MET A 2 29.48 -14.87 32.10
N LEU A 3 30.44 -13.96 32.34
CA LEU A 3 30.41 -12.62 31.75
C LEU A 3 30.44 -12.63 30.22
N ARG A 4 31.14 -13.60 29.61
CA ARG A 4 31.22 -13.74 28.14
C ARG A 4 29.90 -14.24 27.54
N LEU A 5 29.19 -15.09 28.27
CA LEU A 5 27.87 -15.58 27.86
C LEU A 5 26.83 -14.45 27.93
N ILE A 6 26.92 -13.60 28.97
CA ILE A 6 26.04 -12.45 29.14
C ILE A 6 26.27 -11.42 28.03
N THR A 7 27.53 -11.07 27.70
CA THR A 7 27.80 -10.14 26.60
C THR A 7 27.37 -10.71 25.24
N MET A 8 27.53 -12.01 25.01
CA MET A 8 27.08 -12.63 23.76
C MET A 8 25.55 -12.63 23.64
N ALA A 9 24.82 -12.86 24.73
CA ALA A 9 23.36 -12.78 24.77
C ALA A 9 22.84 -11.36 24.51
N LEU A 10 23.49 -10.34 25.07
CA LEU A 10 23.16 -8.93 24.82
C LEU A 10 23.39 -8.51 23.36
N LEU A 11 24.46 -8.99 22.73
CA LEU A 11 24.69 -8.75 21.29
C LEU A 11 23.64 -9.43 20.41
N ALA A 12 23.22 -10.65 20.75
CA ALA A 12 22.19 -11.37 20.01
C ALA A 12 20.82 -10.67 20.07
N LEU A 13 20.49 -10.06 21.21
CA LEU A 13 19.26 -9.25 21.38
C LEU A 13 19.31 -7.93 20.59
N GLY A 14 20.50 -7.37 20.36
CA GLY A 14 20.66 -6.14 19.56
C GLY A 14 20.45 -6.33 18.05
N LEU A 15 20.45 -7.58 17.57
CA LEU A 15 20.26 -7.90 16.15
C LEU A 15 18.80 -8.17 15.77
N THR A 16 17.87 -8.18 16.74
CA THR A 16 16.43 -8.34 16.46
C THR A 16 15.79 -6.99 16.14
N GLY A 17 16.12 -6.43 14.97
CA GLY A 17 15.44 -5.25 14.44
C GLY A 17 14.21 -5.64 13.62
N CYS A 18 13.04 -5.04 13.91
CA CYS A 18 11.92 -5.06 12.97
C CYS A 18 12.21 -4.05 11.86
N LEU A 19 12.30 -4.53 10.61
CA LEU A 19 12.40 -3.66 9.44
C LEU A 19 10.99 -3.31 8.98
N LYS A 20 10.59 -2.04 9.05
CA LYS A 20 9.41 -1.54 8.33
C LYS A 20 9.85 -1.35 6.88
N VAL A 21 9.15 -2.00 5.97
CA VAL A 21 9.32 -1.78 4.53
C VAL A 21 8.09 -1.01 4.08
N PRO A 22 8.25 0.11 3.35
CA PRO A 22 7.10 0.79 2.79
C PRO A 22 6.42 -0.15 1.80
N LEU A 23 5.13 -0.41 2.03
CA LEU A 23 4.30 -1.24 1.16
C LEU A 23 3.30 -0.32 0.48
N HIS A 24 3.28 -0.36 -0.85
CA HIS A 24 2.16 0.16 -1.63
C HIS A 24 1.09 -0.93 -1.67
N GLN A 25 -0.10 -0.63 -1.16
CA GLN A 25 -1.23 -1.55 -1.19
C GLN A 25 -2.37 -0.96 -2.02
N GLY A 26 -2.98 -1.82 -2.84
CA GLY A 26 -4.14 -1.46 -3.63
C GLY A 26 -3.81 -1.04 -5.07
N ASN A 27 -4.60 -0.12 -5.61
CA ASN A 27 -4.39 0.49 -6.92
C ASN A 27 -3.43 1.66 -6.77
N VAL A 28 -2.48 1.81 -7.70
CA VAL A 28 -1.64 3.02 -7.78
C VAL A 28 -2.43 4.11 -8.48
N LEU A 29 -2.76 5.20 -7.79
CA LEU A 29 -3.64 6.24 -8.30
C LEU A 29 -2.86 7.53 -8.56
N SER A 30 -2.87 7.97 -9.81
CA SER A 30 -2.35 9.29 -10.17
C SER A 30 -3.47 10.33 -10.04
N PRO A 31 -3.30 11.41 -9.25
CA PRO A 31 -4.31 12.46 -9.10
C PRO A 31 -4.76 13.03 -10.44
N ALA A 32 -3.82 13.24 -11.37
CA ALA A 32 -4.13 13.75 -12.70
C ALA A 32 -5.01 12.81 -13.53
N ILE A 33 -4.89 11.50 -13.34
CA ILE A 33 -5.74 10.51 -14.01
C ILE A 33 -7.11 10.45 -13.34
N VAL A 34 -7.17 10.49 -12.01
CA VAL A 34 -8.42 10.54 -11.24
C VAL A 34 -9.24 11.76 -11.64
N ASP A 35 -8.61 12.92 -11.74
CA ASP A 35 -9.23 14.18 -12.16
C ASP A 35 -9.72 14.16 -13.63
N SER A 36 -9.21 13.23 -14.45
CA SER A 36 -9.63 13.07 -15.85
C SER A 36 -10.90 12.24 -16.03
N ILE A 37 -11.43 11.65 -14.95
CA ILE A 37 -12.65 10.84 -14.99
C ILE A 37 -13.86 11.76 -14.88
N SER A 38 -14.83 11.55 -15.75
CA SER A 38 -16.04 12.36 -15.81
C SER A 38 -17.29 11.57 -15.45
N ILE A 39 -18.27 12.26 -14.88
CA ILE A 39 -19.61 11.69 -14.67
C ILE A 39 -20.20 11.33 -16.04
N GLY A 40 -20.58 10.07 -16.20
CA GLY A 40 -21.09 9.52 -17.45
C GLY A 40 -20.10 8.61 -18.19
N ASP A 41 -18.82 8.59 -17.80
CA ASP A 41 -17.84 7.62 -18.30
C ASP A 41 -18.34 6.19 -18.03
N THR A 42 -18.16 5.31 -19.00
CA THR A 42 -18.47 3.89 -18.86
C THR A 42 -17.43 3.18 -17.99
N ARG A 43 -17.82 2.04 -17.39
CA ARG A 43 -16.89 1.22 -16.60
C ARG A 43 -15.61 0.89 -17.37
N PHE A 44 -15.74 0.55 -18.66
CA PHE A 44 -14.61 0.25 -19.53
C PHE A 44 -13.67 1.45 -19.72
N GLU A 45 -14.20 2.66 -19.88
CA GLU A 45 -13.37 3.87 -20.04
C GLU A 45 -12.63 4.21 -18.75
N VAL A 46 -13.29 4.05 -17.59
CA VAL A 46 -12.65 4.24 -16.28
C VAL A 46 -11.54 3.20 -16.07
N GLU A 47 -11.82 1.92 -16.33
CA GLU A 47 -10.84 0.82 -16.20
C GLU A 47 -9.69 0.96 -17.21
N SER A 48 -9.94 1.52 -18.40
CA SER A 48 -8.87 1.83 -19.37
C SER A 48 -7.92 2.93 -18.90
N LYS A 49 -8.39 3.83 -18.02
CA LYS A 49 -7.59 4.92 -17.43
C LYS A 49 -6.88 4.49 -16.14
N LEU A 50 -7.60 3.86 -15.22
CA LEU A 50 -7.12 3.51 -13.88
C LEU A 50 -6.61 2.06 -13.74
N GLY A 51 -6.81 1.22 -14.76
CA GLY A 51 -6.67 -0.23 -14.64
C GLY A 51 -7.87 -0.86 -13.93
N ASP A 52 -7.80 -2.17 -13.73
CA ASP A 52 -8.86 -2.92 -13.06
C ASP A 52 -8.87 -2.63 -11.55
N PRO A 53 -10.07 -2.53 -10.93
CA PRO A 53 -10.16 -2.37 -9.48
C PRO A 53 -9.62 -3.63 -8.79
N ILE A 54 -8.76 -3.46 -7.79
CA ILE A 54 -8.16 -4.60 -7.08
C ILE A 54 -9.14 -5.30 -6.13
N LEU A 55 -10.21 -4.59 -5.73
CA LEU A 55 -11.25 -5.10 -4.84
C LEU A 55 -12.49 -5.45 -5.64
N GLU A 56 -12.90 -6.71 -5.56
CA GLU A 56 -14.16 -7.20 -6.11
C GLU A 56 -15.25 -7.23 -5.02
N ASP A 57 -16.24 -6.35 -5.13
CA ASP A 57 -17.37 -6.30 -4.21
C ASP A 57 -18.56 -7.11 -4.76
N THR A 58 -18.63 -8.37 -4.35
CA THR A 58 -19.70 -9.30 -4.76
C THR A 58 -21.10 -8.87 -4.30
N LEU A 59 -21.21 -8.05 -3.25
CA LEU A 59 -22.50 -7.57 -2.74
C LEU A 59 -22.98 -6.32 -3.51
N HIS A 60 -22.10 -5.65 -4.25
CA HIS A 60 -22.40 -4.43 -5.00
C HIS A 60 -21.79 -4.50 -6.41
N PRO A 61 -22.35 -5.34 -7.30
CA PRO A 61 -21.76 -5.63 -8.62
C PRO A 61 -21.68 -4.42 -9.57
N HIS A 62 -22.40 -3.33 -9.26
CA HIS A 62 -22.38 -2.08 -10.03
C HIS A 62 -21.46 -1.01 -9.43
N ARG A 63 -20.62 -1.37 -8.46
CA ARG A 63 -19.64 -0.47 -7.84
C ARG A 63 -18.24 -1.02 -8.05
N ALA A 64 -17.37 -0.20 -8.64
CA ALA A 64 -15.92 -0.44 -8.63
C ALA A 64 -15.30 0.32 -7.44
N LEU A 65 -14.38 -0.33 -6.73
CA LEU A 65 -13.70 0.26 -5.59
C LEU A 65 -12.18 0.30 -5.87
N TYR A 66 -11.66 1.51 -6.00
CA TYR A 66 -10.23 1.78 -6.08
C TYR A 66 -9.77 2.31 -4.72
N VAL A 67 -8.77 1.65 -4.14
CA VAL A 67 -8.18 2.04 -2.85
C VAL A 67 -6.68 2.08 -3.05
N GLU A 68 -6.05 3.13 -2.55
CA GLU A 68 -4.60 3.24 -2.45
C GLU A 68 -4.26 3.44 -0.98
N ASP A 69 -3.34 2.63 -0.47
CA ASP A 69 -2.70 2.84 0.84
C ASP A 69 -1.19 2.80 0.61
N TYR A 70 -0.58 3.97 0.69
CA TYR A 70 0.85 4.15 0.58
C TYR A 70 1.31 5.24 1.54
N GLU A 71 2.40 4.97 2.25
CA GLU A 71 3.04 5.94 3.13
C GLU A 71 4.37 6.34 2.50
N ASP A 72 4.47 7.57 2.01
CA ASP A 72 5.73 8.10 1.50
C ASP A 72 6.63 8.51 2.67
N GLU A 73 7.65 7.69 2.95
CA GLU A 73 8.58 7.91 4.07
C GLU A 73 9.35 9.25 3.96
N SER A 74 9.40 9.87 2.78
CA SER A 74 10.11 11.13 2.56
C SER A 74 9.26 12.39 2.83
N SER A 75 7.94 12.32 2.62
CA SER A 75 7.01 13.44 2.86
C SER A 75 6.18 13.28 4.14
N GLY A 76 6.02 12.04 4.63
CA GLY A 76 5.13 11.71 5.75
C GLY A 76 3.65 11.81 5.39
N GLU A 77 3.33 11.94 4.09
CA GLU A 77 1.96 11.97 3.59
C GLU A 77 1.45 10.54 3.37
N ARG A 78 0.15 10.37 3.64
CA ARG A 78 -0.64 9.16 3.40
C ARG A 78 -1.64 9.45 2.29
#